data_AF-A0A4Q8TMR2-F1
#
_entry.id   AF-A0A4Q8TMR2-F1
#
_cell.length_a   1.000
_cell.length_b   1.000
_cell.length_c   1.000
_cell.angle_alpha   90.00
_cell.angle_beta   90.00
_cell.angle_gamma   90.00
#
_symmetry.space_group_name_H-M   'P 1'
#
loop_
_entity.id
_entity.type
_entity.pdbx_description
1 polymer ?
#
loop_
_entity_poly.entity_id
_entity_poly.type
_entity_poly.pdbx_seq_one_letter_code
_entity_poly.pdbx_strand_id
1 'polypeptide(L)' 'SPGILFQWQKLYARDGISRLKPQKKGRPVMTNTSSSSKPVEQMTEEELREELAYLRAENDVLKKLEALAQARKKKAKTRR' A
#
# COMPACT_ATOMS: atom_id res chain seq x y z
N SER A 1 -5.23 -30.33 23.22
CA SER A 1 -5.87 -29.09 22.71
C SER A 1 -7.37 -29.31 22.57
N PRO A 2 -8.22 -28.35 22.98
CA PRO A 2 -9.67 -28.45 22.74
C PRO A 2 -9.96 -28.63 21.24
N GLY A 3 -10.94 -29.46 20.91
CA GLY A 3 -11.32 -29.73 19.52
C GLY A 3 -11.95 -28.50 18.84
N ILE A 4 -11.81 -28.42 17.51
CA ILE A 4 -12.30 -27.29 16.71
C ILE A 4 -13.81 -27.05 16.92
N LEU A 5 -14.61 -28.13 17.02
CA LEU A 5 -16.06 -28.06 17.23
C LEU A 5 -16.43 -27.44 18.58
N PHE A 6 -15.73 -27.83 19.65
CA PHE A 6 -15.94 -27.26 20.99
C PHE A 6 -15.63 -25.77 21.02
N GLN A 7 -14.57 -25.36 20.31
CA GLN A 7 -14.21 -23.94 20.18
C GLN A 7 -15.33 -23.15 19.45
N TRP A 8 -15.90 -23.71 18.38
CA TRP A 8 -16.98 -23.08 17.62
C TRP A 8 -18.27 -22.97 18.43
N GLN A 9 -18.65 -24.02 19.15
CA GLN A 9 -19.82 -24.02 20.03
C GLN A 9 -19.70 -22.94 21.11
N LYS A 10 -18.52 -22.82 21.75
CA LYS A 10 -18.26 -21.79 22.76
C LYS A 10 -18.32 -20.38 22.18
N LEU A 11 -17.77 -20.16 20.98
CA LEU A 11 -17.80 -18.85 20.31
C LEU A 11 -19.22 -18.47 19.91
N TYR A 12 -20.01 -19.42 19.42
CA TYR A 12 -21.41 -19.21 19.07
C TYR A 12 -22.27 -18.88 20.29
N ALA A 13 -22.11 -19.62 21.39
CA ALA A 13 -22.85 -19.35 22.63
C ALA A 13 -22.57 -17.95 23.20
N ARG A 14 -21.37 -17.40 22.95
CA ARG A 14 -20.96 -16.09 23.47
C ARG A 14 -21.40 -14.92 22.62
N ASP A 15 -21.18 -15.00 21.31
CA ASP A 15 -21.24 -13.85 20.38
C ASP A 15 -22.14 -14.14 19.15
N GLY A 16 -22.82 -15.29 19.14
CA GLY A 16 -23.69 -15.73 18.05
C GLY A 16 -22.95 -15.99 16.74
N ILE A 17 -23.68 -15.89 15.63
CA ILE A 17 -23.14 -16.18 14.29
C ILE A 17 -22.12 -15.15 13.81
N SER A 18 -22.09 -13.95 14.42
CA SER A 18 -21.17 -12.87 14.05
C SER A 18 -19.70 -13.26 14.20
N ARG A 19 -19.39 -14.07 15.22
CA ARG A 19 -18.05 -14.54 15.56
C ARG A 19 -17.61 -15.75 14.75
N LEU A 20 -18.55 -16.43 14.10
CA LEU A 20 -18.28 -17.51 13.15
C LEU A 20 -18.00 -16.98 11.73
N LYS A 21 -18.38 -15.73 11.43
CA LYS A 21 -18.04 -15.11 10.14
C LYS A 21 -16.53 -14.85 10.05
N PRO A 22 -15.88 -15.15 8.92
CA PRO A 22 -14.48 -14.81 8.70
C PRO A 22 -14.24 -13.31 8.88
N GLN A 23 -13.45 -12.95 9.90
CA GLN A 23 -13.02 -11.57 10.11
C GLN A 23 -11.72 -11.33 9.35
N LYS A 24 -11.52 -10.10 8.85
CA LYS A 24 -10.26 -9.68 8.26
C LYS A 24 -9.16 -9.85 9.32
N LYS A 25 -8.30 -10.85 9.13
CA LYS A 25 -7.12 -11.07 9.96
C LYS A 25 -5.97 -10.27 9.39
N GLY A 26 -5.24 -9.55 10.24
CA GLY A 26 -4.04 -8.80 9.85
C GLY A 26 -4.20 -7.29 10.01
N ARG A 27 -3.15 -6.56 9.65
CA ARG A 27 -3.07 -5.10 9.76
C ARG A 27 -4.08 -4.45 8.80
N PRO A 28 -4.83 -3.42 9.23
CA PRO A 28 -5.66 -2.65 8.30
C PRO A 28 -4.79 -2.07 7.18
N VAL A 29 -5.34 -2.05 5.96
CA VAL A 29 -4.72 -1.38 4.83
C VAL A 29 -4.59 0.10 5.18
N MET A 30 -3.38 0.65 5.07
CA MET A 30 -3.20 2.09 5.20
C MET A 30 -3.94 2.75 4.03
N THR A 31 -4.96 3.54 4.34
CA THR A 31 -5.55 4.45 3.37
C THR A 31 -4.51 5.54 3.11
N ASN A 32 -3.93 5.56 1.90
CA ASN A 32 -3.20 6.72 1.44
C ASN A 32 -4.20 7.86 1.33
N THR A 33 -4.27 8.70 2.36
CA THR A 33 -4.86 10.03 2.21
C THR A 33 -3.87 10.81 1.36
N SER A 34 -3.94 10.61 0.04
CA SER A 34 -3.39 11.60 -0.88
C SER A 34 -4.07 12.89 -0.49
N SER A 35 -3.32 13.81 0.12
CA SER A 35 -3.77 15.18 0.32
C SER A 35 -4.38 15.60 -1.00
N SER A 36 -5.68 15.87 -1.00
CA SER A 36 -6.39 16.32 -2.18
C SER A 36 -5.69 17.60 -2.62
N SER A 37 -4.77 17.49 -3.56
CA SER A 37 -4.20 18.63 -4.25
C SER A 37 -5.39 19.39 -4.84
N LYS A 38 -5.34 20.72 -4.77
CA LYS A 38 -6.38 21.55 -5.39
C LYS A 38 -6.53 21.08 -6.84
N PRO A 39 -7.75 21.05 -7.39
CA PRO A 39 -7.93 20.76 -8.80
C PRO A 39 -7.01 21.66 -9.62
N VAL A 40 -6.31 21.07 -10.60
CA VAL A 40 -5.33 21.77 -11.47
C VAL A 40 -5.95 23.01 -12.12
N GLU A 41 -7.27 22.98 -12.34
CA GLU A 41 -8.09 24.06 -12.91
C GLU A 41 -8.17 25.33 -12.03
N GLN A 42 -7.84 25.23 -10.73
CA GLN A 42 -7.86 26.34 -9.78
C GLN A 42 -6.45 26.86 -9.44
N MET A 43 -5.39 26.24 -9.99
CA MET A 43 -4.01 26.64 -9.73
C MET A 43 -3.58 27.79 -10.64
N THR A 44 -2.79 28.70 -10.09
CA THR A 44 -2.10 29.74 -10.85
C THR A 44 -0.99 29.16 -11.73
N GLU A 45 -0.56 29.88 -12.77
CA GLU A 45 0.53 29.40 -13.66
C GLU A 45 1.83 29.09 -12.91
N GLU A 46 2.12 29.85 -11.85
CA GLU A 46 3.30 29.66 -11.03
C GLU A 46 3.22 28.35 -10.24
N GLU A 47 2.10 28.10 -9.56
CA GLU A 47 1.84 26.84 -8.85
C GLU A 47 1.92 25.62 -9.79
N LEU A 48 1.45 25.74 -11.04
CA LEU A 48 1.55 24.67 -12.04
C LEU A 48 2.99 24.38 -12.44
N ARG A 49 3.84 25.42 -12.58
CA ARG A 49 5.27 25.23 -12.89
C ARG A 49 6.01 24.58 -11.74
N GLU A 50 5.69 24.96 -10.50
CA GLU A 50 6.27 24.36 -9.29
C GLU A 50 5.88 22.89 -9.15
N GLU A 51 4.59 22.56 -9.33
CA GLU A 51 4.10 21.17 -9.30
C GLU A 51 4.79 20.33 -10.39
N LEU A 52 4.93 20.86 -11.61
CA LEU A 52 5.66 20.17 -12.67
C LEU A 52 7.14 19.94 -12.31
N ALA A 53 7.79 20.91 -11.68
CA ALA A 53 9.17 20.75 -11.23
C ALA A 53 9.30 19.68 -10.13
N TYR A 54 8.37 19.70 -9.17
CA TYR A 54 8.28 18.69 -8.11
C TYR A 54 8.08 17.29 -8.68
N LEU A 55 7.09 17.11 -9.56
CA LEU A 55 6.80 15.82 -10.20
C LEU A 55 7.97 15.32 -11.06
N ARG A 56 8.71 16.22 -11.72
CA ARG A 56 9.93 15.84 -12.46
C ARG A 56 11.02 15.34 -11.52
N ALA A 57 11.23 16.01 -10.40
CA ALA A 57 12.21 15.58 -9.40
C ALA A 57 11.84 14.20 -8.81
N GLU A 58 10.57 13.97 -8.48
CA GLU A 58 10.08 12.68 -7.98
C GLU A 58 10.29 11.57 -9.02
N ASN A 59 9.92 11.82 -10.28
CA ASN A 59 10.13 10.87 -11.37
C ASN A 59 11.62 10.53 -11.58
N ASP A 60 12.52 11.51 -11.47
CA ASP A 60 13.96 11.28 -11.62
C ASP A 60 14.52 10.40 -10.50
N VAL A 61 14.03 10.55 -9.27
CA VAL A 61 14.37 9.65 -8.16
C VAL A 61 13.90 8.24 -8.47
N LEU A 62 12.65 8.06 -8.92
CA LEU A 62 12.10 6.75 -9.26
C LEU A 62 12.90 6.07 -10.38
N LYS A 63 13.25 6.80 -11.44
CA LYS A 63 14.10 6.28 -12.54
C LYS A 63 15.48 5.84 -12.04
N LYS A 64 16.11 6.62 -11.14
CA LYS A 64 17.40 6.23 -10.53
C LYS A 64 17.27 4.94 -9.72
N LEU A 65 16.19 4.79 -8.94
CA LEU A 65 15.93 3.57 -8.18
C LEU A 65 15.72 2.36 -9.11
N GLU A 66 14.94 2.54 -10.17
CA GLU A 66 14.73 1.49 -11.16
C GLU A 66 16.03 1.07 -11.83
N ALA A 67 16.85 2.03 -12.26
CA ALA A 67 18.15 1.77 -12.87
C ALA A 67 19.07 0.96 -11.93
N LEU A 68 19.10 1.30 -10.64
CA LEU A 68 19.83 0.54 -9.62
C LEU A 68 19.30 -0.89 -9.47
N ALA A 69 17.98 -1.07 -9.41
CA ALA A 69 17.36 -2.38 -9.31
C ALA A 69 17.71 -3.26 -10.53
N GLN A 70 17.65 -2.69 -11.74
CA GLN A 70 18.01 -3.39 -12.98
C GLN A 70 19.51 -3.75 -13.00
N ALA A 71 20.40 -2.86 -12.58
CA ALA A 71 21.83 -3.14 -12.48
C ALA A 71 22.12 -4.31 -11.50
N ARG A 72 21.43 -4.35 -10.35
CA ARG A 72 21.55 -5.47 -9.39
C ARG A 72 21.09 -6.80 -9.98
N LYS A 73 19.96 -6.82 -10.69
CA LYS A 73 19.45 -8.02 -11.38
C LYS A 73 20.44 -8.53 -12.42
N LYS A 74 21.00 -7.64 -13.24
CA LYS A 74 22.02 -7.99 -14.26
C LYS A 74 23.26 -8.59 -13.62
N LYS A 75 23.81 -7.97 -12.57
CA LYS A 75 24.98 -8.49 -11.83
C LYS A 75 24.74 -9.86 -11.20
N ALA A 76 23.53 -10.12 -10.68
CA ALA A 76 23.17 -11.42 -10.13
C ALA A 76 23.07 -12.51 -11.22
N LYS A 77 22.60 -12.15 -12.41
CA LYS A 77 22.52 -13.07 -13.57
C LYS A 77 23.91 -13.45 -14.11
N THR A 78 24.87 -12.51 -14.12
CA THR A 78 26.24 -12.78 -14.61
C THR A 78 27.12 -13.52 -13.60
N ARG A 79 26.71 -13.60 -12.33
CA ARG A 79 27.40 -14.36 -11.27
C ARG A 79 26.94 -15.82 -11.15
N ARG A 80 25.94 -16.23 -11.93
CA ARG A 80 25.47 -17.60 -12.08
C ARG A 80 26.04 -18.18 -13.36
#